data_AF-A0A4Y2J1Y8-F1
#
_entry.id   AF-A0A4Y2J1Y8-F1
#
_cell.length_a   1.000
_cell.length_b   1.000
_cell.length_c   1.000
_cell.angle_alpha   90.00
_cell.angle_beta   90.00
_cell.angle_gamma   90.00
#
_symmetry.space_group_name_H-M   'P 1'
#
loop_
_entity.id
_entity.type
_entity.pdbx_description
1 polymer ?
#
loop_
_entity_poly.entity_id
_entity_poly.type
_entity_poly.pdbx_seq_one_letter_code
_entity_poly.pdbx_strand_id
1 'polypeptide(L)'
;MAIEAAFFLHRPIKIWTDSFSNLMAILNPKFNHNMVREIQTLLLSLERIHLRWLKAHVGYLGNEYADHLAKEAITKGFPFFLPNPLSYQKSEIRSAALSIWQDNWDNSETGRRTHDIVPRFSNKPVG
;
A
#
# COMPACT_ATOMS: atom_id res chain seq x y z
N MET A 1 -12.57 -8.56 8.05
CA MET A 1 -12.17 -8.24 6.65
C MET A 1 -13.33 -8.50 5.68
N ALA A 2 -13.45 -7.82 4.53
CA ALA A 2 -14.57 -8.01 3.59
C ALA A 2 -14.73 -9.47 3.10
N ILE A 3 -13.62 -10.18 2.90
CA ILE A 3 -13.59 -11.60 2.51
C ILE A 3 -14.15 -12.49 3.63
N GLU A 4 -13.81 -12.23 4.89
CA GLU A 4 -14.38 -12.95 6.04
C GLU A 4 -15.87 -12.66 6.24
N ALA A 5 -16.33 -11.43 5.97
CA ALA A 5 -17.75 -11.12 6.03
C ALA A 5 -18.52 -11.84 4.90
N ALA A 6 -17.91 -11.97 3.73
CA ALA A 6 -18.45 -12.67 2.58
C ALA A 6 -18.61 -14.18 2.82
N PHE A 7 -17.77 -14.78 3.67
CA PHE A 7 -17.83 -16.19 4.07
C PHE A 7 -19.24 -16.63 4.51
N PHE A 8 -19.92 -15.81 5.32
CA PHE A 8 -21.19 -16.20 5.94
C PHE A 8 -22.41 -16.14 5.01
N LEU A 9 -22.29 -15.49 3.85
CA LEU A 9 -23.43 -15.16 3.01
C LEU A 9 -23.86 -16.28 2.06
N HIS A 10 -23.14 -17.40 2.01
CA HIS A 10 -23.47 -18.63 1.26
C HIS A 10 -24.04 -18.38 -0.15
N ARG A 11 -23.55 -17.35 -0.86
CA ARG A 11 -23.92 -16.98 -2.23
C ARG A 11 -22.68 -16.51 -3.01
N PRO A 12 -22.70 -16.52 -4.35
CA PRO A 12 -21.65 -15.88 -5.14
C PRO A 12 -21.56 -14.39 -4.80
N ILE A 13 -20.35 -13.90 -4.53
CA ILE A 13 -20.08 -12.52 -4.10
C ILE A 13 -19.04 -11.89 -5.02
N LYS A 14 -19.30 -10.66 -5.42
CA LYS A 14 -18.33 -9.84 -6.16
C LYS A 14 -17.81 -8.76 -5.21
N ILE A 15 -16.52 -8.79 -4.93
CA ILE A 15 -15.85 -7.74 -4.15
C ILE A 15 -15.18 -6.81 -5.15
N TRP A 16 -15.51 -5.54 -5.04
CA TRP A 16 -14.97 -4.49 -5.89
C TRP A 16 -13.96 -3.67 -5.09
N THR A 17 -12.80 -3.42 -5.69
CA THR A 17 -11.74 -2.58 -5.09
C THR A 17 -11.22 -1.59 -6.12
N ASP A 18 -10.89 -0.40 -5.67
CA ASP A 18 -10.24 0.63 -6.47
C ASP A 18 -8.69 0.57 -6.38
N SER A 19 -8.16 -0.17 -5.40
CA SER A 19 -6.72 -0.40 -5.24
C SER A 19 -6.22 -1.45 -6.23
N PHE A 20 -5.80 -0.97 -7.41
CA PHE A 20 -5.20 -1.82 -8.43
C PHE A 20 -3.94 -2.54 -7.94
N SER A 21 -3.12 -1.86 -7.13
CA SER A 21 -1.91 -2.44 -6.54
C SER A 21 -2.22 -3.63 -5.64
N ASN A 22 -3.25 -3.53 -4.81
CA ASN A 22 -3.65 -4.63 -3.93
C ASN A 22 -4.16 -5.81 -4.75
N LEU A 23 -4.95 -5.55 -5.79
CA LEU A 23 -5.42 -6.60 -6.70
C LEU A 23 -4.23 -7.31 -7.37
N MET A 24 -3.25 -6.57 -7.88
CA MET A 24 -2.06 -7.16 -8.50
C MET A 24 -1.23 -7.97 -7.51
N ALA A 25 -1.07 -7.50 -6.26
CA ALA A 25 -0.37 -8.22 -5.22
C ALA A 25 -1.07 -9.55 -4.89
N ILE A 26 -2.40 -9.53 -4.72
CA ILE A 26 -3.21 -10.72 -4.44
C ILE A 26 -3.17 -11.72 -5.59
N LEU A 27 -3.24 -11.24 -6.84
CA LEU A 27 -3.21 -12.12 -8.01
C LEU A 27 -1.82 -12.68 -8.32
N ASN A 28 -0.74 -12.14 -7.74
CA ASN A 28 0.62 -12.62 -7.94
C ASN A 28 0.96 -13.77 -6.97
N PRO A 29 1.07 -15.03 -7.45
CA PRO A 29 1.35 -16.18 -6.57
C PRO A 29 2.73 -16.15 -5.94
N LYS A 30 3.66 -15.35 -6.50
CA LYS A 30 5.03 -15.22 -5.99
C LYS A 30 5.17 -14.11 -4.95
N PHE A 31 4.10 -13.35 -4.69
CA PHE A 31 4.17 -12.23 -3.76
C PHE A 31 4.34 -12.72 -2.32
N ASN A 32 5.51 -12.46 -1.75
CA ASN A 32 5.92 -13.04 -0.47
C ASN A 32 5.58 -12.11 0.71
N HIS A 33 4.30 -11.92 0.97
CA HIS A 33 3.83 -11.17 2.14
C HIS A 33 2.76 -11.96 2.89
N ASN A 34 2.89 -12.09 4.21
CA ASN A 34 2.03 -12.95 5.04
C ASN A 34 0.53 -12.63 4.86
N MET A 35 0.15 -11.35 4.96
CA MET A 35 -1.25 -10.94 4.72
C MET A 35 -1.78 -11.33 3.34
N VAL A 36 -0.93 -11.24 2.29
CA VAL A 36 -1.35 -11.58 0.93
C VAL A 36 -1.55 -13.08 0.79
N ARG A 37 -0.66 -13.90 1.38
CA ARG A 37 -0.82 -15.36 1.41
C ARG A 37 -2.08 -15.79 2.15
N GLU A 38 -2.40 -15.14 3.26
CA GLU A 38 -3.63 -15.39 4.03
C GLU A 38 -4.87 -15.09 3.17
N ILE A 39 -4.90 -13.91 2.53
CA ILE A 39 -5.97 -13.53 1.59
C ILE A 39 -6.08 -14.54 0.44
N GLN A 40 -4.97 -14.93 -0.18
CA GLN A 40 -4.95 -15.92 -1.26
C GLN A 40 -5.52 -17.26 -0.79
N THR A 41 -5.16 -17.71 0.41
CA THR A 41 -5.68 -18.95 1.00
C THR A 41 -7.19 -18.87 1.22
N LEU A 42 -7.69 -17.76 1.74
CA LEU A 42 -9.12 -17.51 1.93
C LEU A 42 -9.89 -17.46 0.60
N LEU A 43 -9.30 -16.89 -0.45
CA LEU A 43 -9.93 -16.84 -1.77
C LEU A 43 -9.97 -18.22 -2.43
N LEU A 44 -8.93 -19.04 -2.25
CA LEU A 44 -8.88 -20.41 -2.75
C LEU A 44 -9.90 -21.31 -2.04
N SER A 45 -10.11 -21.13 -0.73
CA SER A 45 -11.14 -21.87 0.02
C SER A 45 -12.56 -21.41 -0.31
N LEU A 46 -12.71 -20.22 -0.90
CA LEU A 46 -13.98 -19.58 -1.24
C LEU A 46 -14.10 -19.35 -2.75
N GLU A 47 -14.34 -20.42 -3.51
CA GLU A 47 -14.56 -20.39 -4.97
C GLU A 47 -15.69 -19.44 -5.44
N ARG A 48 -16.47 -18.90 -4.50
CA ARG A 48 -17.66 -18.08 -4.72
C ARG A 48 -17.36 -16.58 -4.68
N ILE A 49 -16.15 -16.18 -4.30
CA ILE A 49 -15.73 -14.78 -4.21
C ILE A 49 -14.96 -14.40 -5.47
N HIS A 50 -15.44 -13.36 -6.16
CA HIS A 50 -14.77 -12.80 -7.33
C HIS A 50 -14.28 -11.39 -7.04
N LEU A 51 -12.98 -11.15 -7.18
CA LEU A 51 -12.38 -9.83 -7.08
C LEU A 51 -12.49 -9.09 -8.41
N ARG A 52 -12.83 -7.79 -8.35
CA ARG A 52 -12.90 -6.91 -9.51
C ARG A 52 -12.29 -5.55 -9.20
N TRP A 53 -11.60 -4.99 -10.18
CA TRP A 53 -11.12 -3.62 -10.09
C TRP A 53 -12.17 -2.65 -10.63
N LEU A 54 -12.27 -1.49 -10.00
CA LEU A 54 -12.99 -0.32 -10.51
C LEU A 54 -12.11 0.92 -10.42
N LYS A 55 -12.42 1.96 -11.20
CA LYS A 55 -11.67 3.22 -11.14
C LYS A 55 -12.10 4.05 -9.93
N ALA A 56 -11.14 4.50 -9.11
CA ALA A 56 -11.41 5.41 -8.00
C ALA A 56 -11.97 6.77 -8.49
N HIS A 57 -12.78 7.41 -7.64
CA HIS A 57 -13.19 8.82 -7.76
C HIS A 57 -13.87 9.21 -9.09
N VAL A 58 -14.72 8.32 -9.62
CA VAL A 58 -15.52 8.60 -10.83
C VAL A 58 -17.04 8.60 -10.58
N GLY A 59 -17.49 8.80 -9.34
CA GLY A 59 -18.93 8.86 -9.02
C GLY A 59 -19.56 7.53 -8.62
N TYR A 60 -18.77 6.47 -8.38
CA TYR A 60 -19.32 5.20 -7.90
C TYR A 60 -19.71 5.31 -6.43
N LEU A 61 -21.00 5.52 -6.15
CA LEU A 61 -21.55 5.69 -4.80
C LEU A 61 -21.05 4.65 -3.78
N GLY A 62 -20.99 3.37 -4.17
CA GLY A 62 -20.50 2.31 -3.29
C GLY A 62 -19.02 2.45 -2.91
N ASN A 63 -18.17 2.87 -3.86
CA ASN A 63 -16.75 3.10 -3.59
C ASN A 63 -16.55 4.35 -2.75
N GLU A 64 -17.26 5.44 -3.09
CA GLU A 64 -17.19 6.69 -2.34
C GLU A 64 -17.67 6.51 -0.89
N TYR A 65 -18.71 5.70 -0.69
CA TYR A 65 -19.18 5.34 0.64
C TYR A 65 -18.16 4.46 1.38
N ALA A 66 -17.54 3.49 0.71
CA ALA A 66 -16.46 2.69 1.31
C ALA A 66 -15.26 3.56 1.73
N ASP A 67 -14.85 4.51 0.89
CA ASP A 67 -13.79 5.48 1.21
C ASP A 67 -14.17 6.37 2.40
N HIS A 68 -15.42 6.83 2.44
CA HIS A 68 -15.94 7.63 3.54
C HIS A 68 -15.88 6.85 4.86
N LEU A 69 -16.37 5.60 4.88
CA LEU A 69 -16.30 4.73 6.04
C LEU A 69 -14.86 4.43 6.47
N ALA A 70 -13.94 4.22 5.52
CA ALA A 70 -12.53 4.02 5.82
C ALA A 70 -11.90 5.25 6.51
N LYS A 71 -12.22 6.46 6.04
CA LYS A 71 -11.78 7.72 6.68
C LYS A 71 -12.39 7.90 8.07
N GLU A 72 -13.67 7.60 8.22
CA GLU A 72 -14.36 7.68 9.51
C GLU A 72 -13.74 6.71 10.54
N ALA A 73 -13.39 5.49 10.11
CA ALA A 73 -12.75 4.49 10.96
C ALA A 73 -11.39 4.95 11.52
N ILE A 74 -10.64 5.80 10.81
CA ILE A 74 -9.39 6.39 11.31
C ILE A 74 -9.66 7.34 12.49
N THR A 75 -10.78 8.06 12.45
CA THR A 75 -11.15 9.02 13.51
C THR A 75 -11.84 8.38 14.71
N LYS A 76 -12.58 7.29 14.50
CA LYS A 76 -13.34 6.59 15.54
C LYS A 76 -12.62 5.36 16.12
N GLY A 77 -11.50 4.96 15.52
CA GLY A 77 -10.71 3.81 15.93
C GLY A 77 -10.01 4.01 17.28
N PHE A 78 -9.41 2.93 17.78
CA PHE A 78 -8.56 3.02 18.97
C PHE A 78 -7.30 3.84 18.67
N PRO A 79 -6.93 4.80 19.53
CA PRO A 79 -5.68 5.54 19.37
C PRO A 79 -4.51 4.57 19.34
N PHE A 80 -3.83 4.47 18.19
CA PHE A 80 -2.57 3.75 18.11
C PHE A 80 -1.48 4.68 18.66
N PHE A 81 -1.02 4.37 19.87
CA PHE A 81 0.06 5.12 20.49
C PHE A 81 1.37 4.80 19.81
N LEU A 82 1.90 5.79 19.09
CA LEU A 82 3.24 5.69 18.54
C LEU A 82 4.25 5.95 19.67
N PRO A 83 5.26 5.09 19.85
CA PRO A 83 6.23 5.23 20.95
C PRO A 83 7.09 6.50 20.83
N ASN A 84 7.24 7.02 19.61
CA ASN A 84 8.02 8.22 19.31
C ASN A 84 7.14 9.31 18.72
N PRO A 85 7.53 10.60 18.79
CA PRO A 85 6.83 11.67 18.07
C PRO A 85 6.80 11.43 16.56
N LEU A 86 5.78 11.97 15.88
CA LEU A 86 5.65 11.88 14.42
C LEU A 86 6.86 12.49 13.68
N SER A 87 7.46 13.55 14.25
CA SER A 87 8.67 14.17 13.70
C SER A 87 9.85 13.20 13.68
N TYR A 88 10.04 12.42 14.74
CA TYR A 88 11.08 11.41 14.83
C TYR A 88 10.88 10.33 13.77
N GLN A 89 9.68 9.76 13.67
CA GLN A 89 9.38 8.72 12.67
C GLN A 89 9.57 9.23 11.24
N LYS A 90 9.13 10.46 10.95
CA LYS A 90 9.37 11.11 9.65
C LYS A 90 10.85 11.28 9.37
N SER A 91 11.65 11.59 10.39
CA SER A 91 13.11 11.70 10.27
C SER A 91 13.73 10.34 9.92
N GLU A 92 13.35 9.28 10.63
CA GLU A 92 13.87 7.93 10.41
C GLU A 92 13.53 7.42 9.01
N ILE A 93 12.27 7.56 8.58
CA ILE A 93 11.83 7.14 7.25
C ILE A 93 12.59 7.92 6.16
N ARG A 94 12.77 9.24 6.34
CA ARG A 94 13.55 10.04 5.39
C ARG A 94 15.01 9.62 5.34
N SER A 95 15.62 9.35 6.49
CA SER A 95 17.01 8.91 6.59
C SER A 95 17.21 7.58 5.85
N ALA A 96 16.34 6.60 6.11
CA ALA A 96 16.38 5.31 5.43
C ALA A 96 16.13 5.45 3.92
N ALA A 97 15.14 6.23 3.51
CA ALA A 97 14.86 6.48 2.09
C ALA A 97 16.05 7.15 1.39
N LEU A 98 16.66 8.16 2.02
CA LEU A 98 17.86 8.82 1.47
C LEU A 98 19.03 7.85 1.35
N SER A 99 19.24 6.98 2.33
CA SER A 99 20.28 5.95 2.26
C SER A 99 20.07 5.04 1.06
N ILE A 100 18.84 4.52 0.89
CA ILE A 100 18.50 3.63 -0.24
C ILE A 100 18.68 4.37 -1.58
N TRP A 101 18.26 5.62 -1.65
CA TRP A 101 18.44 6.44 -2.86
C TRP A 101 19.91 6.68 -3.17
N GLN A 102 20.71 6.99 -2.15
CA GLN A 102 22.14 7.20 -2.29
C GLN A 102 22.84 5.92 -2.76
N ASP A 103 22.52 4.78 -2.16
CA ASP A 103 23.07 3.49 -2.55
C ASP A 103 22.72 3.16 -4.01
N ASN A 104 21.48 3.40 -4.42
CA ASN A 104 21.06 3.21 -5.81
C ASN A 104 21.77 4.17 -6.77
N TRP A 105 22.05 5.40 -6.35
CA TRP A 105 22.72 6.41 -7.16
C TRP A 105 24.21 6.13 -7.34
N ASP A 106 24.88 5.71 -6.26
CA ASP A 106 26.29 5.35 -6.29
C ASP A 106 26.55 4.11 -7.15
N ASN A 107 25.63 3.13 -7.10
CA ASN A 107 25.75 1.86 -7.83
C ASN A 107 25.07 1.86 -9.21
N SER A 108 24.42 2.95 -9.63
CA SER A 108 23.81 3.04 -10.95
C SER A 108 24.87 3.14 -12.06
N GLU A 109 24.76 2.27 -13.06
CA GLU A 109 25.57 2.34 -14.28
C GLU A 109 25.13 3.49 -15.21
N THR A 110 23.89 3.96 -15.06
CA THR A 110 23.31 5.05 -15.84
C THR A 110 23.43 6.39 -15.12
N GLY A 111 23.57 7.49 -15.87
CA GLY A 111 23.59 8.84 -15.29
C GLY A 111 24.90 9.27 -14.63
N ARG A 112 26.02 8.56 -14.86
CA ARG A 112 27.33 8.82 -14.23
C ARG A 112 27.83 10.26 -14.34
N ARG A 113 27.66 10.92 -15.49
CA ARG A 113 28.03 12.34 -15.66
C ARG A 113 27.29 13.28 -14.69
N THR A 114 26.03 12.97 -14.40
CA THR A 114 25.22 13.74 -13.43
C THR A 114 25.64 13.39 -12.01
N HIS A 115 25.99 12.13 -11.73
CA HIS A 115 26.55 11.69 -10.45
C HIS A 115 27.85 12.44 -10.13
N ASP A 116 28.73 12.63 -11.11
CA ASP A 116 29.99 13.36 -10.92
C ASP A 116 29.77 14.83 -10.48
N ILE A 117 28.65 15.44 -10.90
CA ILE A 117 28.27 16.82 -10.53
C ILE A 117 27.53 16.85 -9.19
N VAL A 118 26.63 15.89 -8.95
CA VAL A 118 25.83 15.79 -7.73
C VAL A 118 25.94 14.37 -7.17
N PRO A 119 27.02 14.06 -6.44
CA PRO A 119 27.27 12.71 -5.97
C PRO A 119 26.43 12.34 -4.76
N ARG A 120 25.88 13.32 -4.02
CA ARG A 120 25.12 13.08 -2.79
C ARG A 120 23.76 13.75 -2.80
N PHE A 121 22.75 13.02 -2.34
CA PHE A 121 21.46 13.61 -2.01
C PHE A 121 21.54 14.34 -0.66
N SER A 122 21.14 15.61 -0.65
CA SER A 122 21.08 16.44 0.55
C SER A 122 19.72 17.13 0.61
N ASN A 123 19.13 17.17 1.81
CA ASN A 123 17.94 17.97 2.10
C ASN A 123 18.26 19.43 2.45
N LYS A 124 19.54 19.80 2.56
CA LYS A 124 19.94 21.19 2.80
C LYS A 124 20.04 21.92 1.45
N PRO A 125 19.43 23.12 1.33
CA PRO A 125 19.61 23.93 0.13
C PRO A 125 21.10 24.17 -0.09
N VAL A 126 21.53 24.12 -1.34
CA VAL A 126 22.85 24.59 -1.74
C VAL A 126 22.82 26.11 -1.59
N GLY A 127 23.54 26.62 -0.61
CA GLY A 127 23.71 28.06 -0.37
C GLY A 127 24.69 28.69 -1.35
#